data_AF-A0A8I2Z374-F1
#
_entry.id   AF-A0A8I2Z374-F1
#
_cell.length_a   1.000
_cell.length_b   1.000
_cell.length_c   1.000
_cell.angle_alpha   90.00
_cell.angle_beta   90.00
_cell.angle_gamma   90.00
#
_symmetry.space_group_name_H-M   'P 1'
#
loop_
_entity.id
_entity.type
_entity.pdbx_description
1 polymer ?
#
loop_
_entity_poly.entity_id
_entity_poly.type
_entity_poly.pdbx_seq_one_letter_code
_entity_poly.pdbx_strand_id
1 'polypeptide(L)'
;MSTHEQRLAALQSEIQALEAGNVAPKEWTLLGEASARSRPHDSLLSHDLEFDRTTRTVPIVTEAVVAALEERIKARIKEDRFDDVERRRPVGDTVPFLPSRVVELQDTKSAQSLAQIYEGAYVAAQSGTSVDDRDGRLQREHDEMTRVWEGICAKLDALCNAHYVPKPPKASITTVSDIPAASLESALPSSRSFASILAPEEVLAPTSSVDARARSELTPAEKRARRGKERKARKKVRDALNKTMDRYANKKRKGNCQGGKRGCAQEPRQVWKGRHGRWQRRRDAKDG
;
A
#
# COMPACT_ATOMS: atom_id res chain seq x y z
N MET A 1 78.63 44.73 41.89
CA MET A 1 78.29 44.34 40.51
C MET A 1 77.49 45.45 39.86
N SER A 2 77.95 45.93 38.71
CA SER A 2 77.24 46.88 37.85
C SER A 2 75.94 46.28 37.32
N THR A 3 74.94 47.10 36.98
CA THR A 3 73.66 46.65 36.41
C THR A 3 73.86 45.82 35.13
N HIS A 4 74.89 46.15 34.34
CA HIS A 4 75.29 45.41 33.16
C HIS A 4 75.88 44.03 33.51
N GLU A 5 76.71 43.95 34.55
CA GLU A 5 77.31 42.69 35.00
C GLU A 5 76.26 41.72 35.56
N GLN A 6 75.27 42.23 36.30
CA GLN A 6 74.13 41.42 36.76
C GLN A 6 73.33 40.86 35.58
N ARG A 7 73.12 41.67 34.53
CA ARG A 7 72.44 41.22 33.31
C ARG A 7 73.25 40.19 32.52
N LEU A 8 74.57 40.38 32.39
CA LEU A 8 75.45 39.41 31.75
C LEU A 8 75.51 38.08 32.52
N ALA A 9 75.57 38.13 33.86
CA ALA A 9 75.54 36.93 34.69
C ALA A 9 74.21 36.17 34.55
N ALA A 10 73.08 36.88 34.52
CA ALA A 10 71.76 36.28 34.27
C ALA A 10 71.71 35.63 32.87
N LEU A 11 72.17 36.33 31.83
CA LEU A 11 72.24 35.78 30.48
C LEU A 11 73.17 34.57 30.38
N GLN A 12 74.33 34.60 31.03
CA GLN A 12 75.24 33.45 31.08
C GLN A 12 74.60 32.27 31.78
N SER A 13 73.86 32.49 32.88
CA SER A 13 73.13 31.42 33.56
C SER A 13 72.02 30.82 32.71
N GLU A 14 71.32 31.65 31.92
CA GLU A 14 70.30 31.21 30.98
C GLU A 14 70.91 30.41 29.81
N ILE A 15 72.02 30.90 29.23
CA ILE A 15 72.76 30.19 28.18
C ILE A 15 73.20 28.81 28.69
N GLN A 16 73.78 28.73 29.89
CA GLN A 16 74.20 27.45 30.47
C GLN A 16 73.02 26.49 30.70
N ALA A 17 71.86 27.00 31.15
CA ALA A 17 70.65 26.20 31.31
C ALA A 17 70.15 25.65 29.96
N LEU A 18 70.18 26.47 28.91
CA LEU A 18 69.78 26.09 27.56
C LEU A 18 70.76 25.10 26.92
N GLU A 19 72.07 25.29 27.10
CA GLU A 19 73.11 24.37 26.64
C GLU A 19 72.98 23.00 27.32
N ALA A 20 72.73 22.97 28.63
CA ALA A 20 72.48 21.74 29.38
C ALA A 20 71.22 21.01 28.90
N GLY A 21 70.13 21.76 28.64
CA GLY A 21 68.89 21.21 28.08
C GLY A 21 69.07 20.63 26.68
N ASN A 22 69.93 21.23 25.85
CA ASN A 22 70.20 20.76 24.49
C ASN A 22 71.04 19.47 24.45
N VAL A 23 71.93 19.27 25.42
CA VAL A 23 72.77 18.07 25.51
C VAL A 23 72.03 16.91 26.21
N ALA A 24 71.06 17.21 27.08
CA ALA A 24 70.25 16.22 27.77
C ALA A 24 69.41 15.35 26.82
N PRO A 25 69.05 14.10 27.23
CA PRO A 25 68.14 13.27 26.45
C PRO A 25 66.78 13.97 26.31
N LYS A 26 66.22 13.93 25.09
CA LYS A 26 64.91 14.50 24.80
C LYS A 26 63.80 13.78 25.55
N GLU A 27 62.75 14.51 25.88
CA GLU A 27 61.53 13.95 26.42
C GLU A 27 60.90 12.94 25.45
N TRP A 28 60.24 11.90 25.98
CA TRP A 28 59.64 10.83 25.18
C TRP A 28 58.58 11.33 24.18
N THR A 29 57.91 12.44 24.45
CA THR A 29 56.93 13.09 23.55
C THR A 29 57.60 13.70 22.31
N LEU A 30 58.87 14.10 22.42
CA LEU A 30 59.69 14.64 21.32
C LEU A 30 60.39 13.55 20.52
N LEU A 31 60.27 12.28 20.94
CA LEU A 31 60.76 11.12 20.21
C LEU A 31 59.67 10.61 19.26
N GLY A 32 60.01 10.34 18.00
CA GLY A 32 59.03 9.90 17.00
C GLY A 32 58.42 8.52 17.29
N GLU A 33 59.22 7.58 17.76
CA GLU A 33 58.77 6.23 18.14
C GLU A 33 58.96 6.02 19.64
N ALA A 34 57.90 6.27 20.41
CA ALA A 34 57.89 6.03 21.86
C ALA A 34 57.18 4.71 22.19
N SER A 35 57.94 3.73 22.68
CA SER A 35 57.38 2.46 23.16
C SER A 35 56.80 2.61 24.57
N ALA A 36 55.94 1.67 25.00
CA ALA A 36 55.34 1.70 26.34
C ALA A 36 56.39 1.65 27.47
N ARG A 37 57.59 1.09 27.22
CA ARG A 37 58.68 1.00 28.20
C ARG A 37 59.56 2.26 28.29
N SER A 38 59.60 3.07 27.24
CA SER A 38 60.46 4.28 27.20
C SER A 38 59.80 5.49 27.87
N ARG A 39 58.51 5.41 28.18
CA ARG A 39 57.74 6.46 28.85
C ARG A 39 57.35 6.06 30.28
N PRO A 40 57.15 7.03 31.19
CA PRO A 40 56.60 6.76 32.52
C PRO A 40 55.21 6.13 32.46
N HIS A 41 54.85 5.40 33.52
CA HIS A 41 53.52 4.81 33.67
C HIS A 41 52.42 5.89 33.63
N ASP A 42 51.28 5.60 32.99
CA ASP A 42 50.12 6.50 32.83
C ASP A 42 50.37 7.87 32.20
N SER A 43 51.54 8.09 31.59
CA SER A 43 51.90 9.39 31.01
C SER A 43 51.01 9.84 29.83
N LEU A 44 50.24 8.92 29.22
CA LEU A 44 49.28 9.28 28.16
C LEU A 44 48.06 10.05 28.67
N LEU A 45 47.68 9.90 29.95
CA LEU A 45 46.52 10.58 30.51
C LEU A 45 46.77 12.08 30.74
N SER A 46 48.04 12.48 30.84
CA SER A 46 48.43 13.87 31.09
C SER A 46 48.69 14.69 29.83
N HIS A 47 48.83 14.04 28.67
CA HIS A 47 49.16 14.69 27.41
C HIS A 47 47.97 14.62 26.44
N ASP A 48 47.61 15.76 25.85
CA ASP A 48 46.58 15.84 24.83
C ASP A 48 47.17 15.45 23.47
N LEU A 49 46.95 14.20 23.06
CA LEU A 49 47.40 13.66 21.77
C LEU A 49 46.22 13.52 20.81
N GLU A 50 46.40 14.01 19.58
CA GLU A 50 45.42 13.86 18.51
C GLU A 50 45.68 12.57 17.73
N PHE A 51 44.65 11.75 17.56
CA PHE A 51 44.71 10.52 16.77
C PHE A 51 43.41 10.28 16.03
N ASP A 52 43.54 9.64 14.87
CA ASP A 52 42.39 9.32 14.03
C ASP A 52 41.63 8.10 14.55
N ARG A 53 40.31 8.17 14.45
CA ARG A 53 39.41 7.05 14.75
C ARG A 53 38.88 6.47 13.44
N THR A 54 38.97 5.16 13.31
CA THR A 54 38.57 4.44 12.09
C THR A 54 37.07 4.37 11.87
N THR A 55 36.27 4.44 12.94
CA THR A 55 34.80 4.30 12.89
C THR A 55 34.08 5.50 13.48
N ARG A 56 32.91 5.79 12.93
CA ARG A 56 31.99 6.78 13.50
C ARG A 56 31.44 6.25 14.81
N THR A 57 31.40 7.09 15.83
CA THR A 57 30.80 6.76 17.11
C THR A 57 29.29 6.61 17.01
N VAL A 58 28.74 5.72 17.83
CA VAL A 58 27.29 5.57 17.97
C VAL A 58 26.74 6.87 18.57
N PRO A 59 25.75 7.52 17.94
CA PRO A 59 25.18 8.75 18.47
C PRO A 59 24.45 8.48 19.78
N ILE A 60 24.65 9.36 20.77
CA ILE A 60 23.94 9.29 22.06
C ILE A 60 22.53 9.85 21.86
N VAL A 61 21.52 9.13 22.34
CA VAL A 61 20.12 9.52 22.22
C VAL A 61 19.81 10.59 23.28
N THR A 62 19.87 11.86 22.88
CA THR A 62 19.51 13.00 23.72
C THR A 62 18.04 13.38 23.55
N GLU A 63 17.48 14.08 24.53
CA GLU A 63 16.07 14.52 24.52
C GLU A 63 15.72 15.36 23.29
N ALA A 64 16.65 16.21 22.83
CA ALA A 64 16.46 17.01 21.63
C ALA A 64 16.27 16.16 20.35
N VAL A 65 17.01 15.06 20.22
CA VAL A 65 16.87 14.12 19.09
C VAL A 65 15.52 13.40 19.15
N VAL A 66 15.08 13.02 20.36
CA VAL A 66 13.78 12.38 20.57
C VAL A 66 12.65 13.34 20.22
N ALA A 67 12.72 14.60 20.68
CA ALA A 67 11.72 15.62 20.37
C ALA A 67 11.56 15.85 18.86
N ALA A 68 12.68 15.94 18.13
CA ALA A 68 12.66 16.07 16.66
C ALA A 68 12.06 14.83 15.97
N LEU A 69 12.36 13.63 16.48
CA LEU A 69 11.77 12.39 15.98
C LEU A 69 10.26 12.35 16.20
N GLU A 70 9.79 12.74 17.39
CA GLU A 70 8.37 12.81 17.71
C GLU A 70 7.62 13.81 16.85
N GLU A 71 8.19 14.98 16.61
CA GLU A 71 7.59 15.99 15.73
C GLU A 71 7.38 15.42 14.32
N ARG A 72 8.39 14.73 13.79
CA ARG A 72 8.30 14.05 12.49
C ARG A 72 7.23 12.95 12.48
N ILE A 73 7.13 12.16 13.54
CA ILE A 73 6.09 11.13 13.66
C ILE A 73 4.71 11.77 13.72
N LYS A 74 4.52 12.82 14.55
CA LYS A 74 3.28 13.59 14.67
C LYS A 74 2.88 14.19 13.32
N ALA A 75 3.82 14.74 12.55
CA ALA A 75 3.57 15.26 11.21
C ALA A 75 3.10 14.15 10.24
N ARG A 76 3.77 13.00 10.21
CA ARG A 76 3.36 11.86 9.35
C ARG A 76 1.97 11.32 9.69
N ILE A 77 1.63 11.24 10.97
CA ILE A 77 0.30 10.81 11.42
C ILE A 77 -0.75 11.84 10.99
N LYS A 78 -0.49 13.14 11.16
CA LYS A 78 -1.40 14.20 10.70
C LYS A 78 -1.61 14.17 9.18
N GLU A 79 -0.60 13.78 8.43
CA GLU A 79 -0.65 13.64 6.96
C GLU A 79 -1.18 12.28 6.48
N ASP A 80 -1.50 11.34 7.40
CA ASP A 80 -1.84 9.95 7.10
C ASP A 80 -0.83 9.24 6.16
N ARG A 81 0.45 9.59 6.27
CA ARG A 81 1.52 9.12 5.37
C ARG A 81 2.28 7.95 6.00
N PHE A 82 1.73 6.75 5.80
CA PHE A 82 2.31 5.50 6.27
C PHE A 82 2.95 4.70 5.13
N ASP A 83 4.14 4.15 5.41
CA ASP A 83 4.92 3.34 4.47
C ASP A 83 4.62 1.82 4.65
N ASP A 84 3.40 1.47 5.08
CA ASP A 84 2.99 0.09 5.35
C ASP A 84 2.76 -0.73 4.06
N VAL A 85 3.04 -2.04 4.13
CA VAL A 85 2.79 -2.96 3.00
C VAL A 85 1.28 -3.20 2.84
N GLU A 86 0.74 -2.80 1.69
CA GLU A 86 -0.68 -3.01 1.38
C GLU A 86 -0.98 -4.49 1.11
N ARG A 87 -2.07 -5.01 1.71
CA ARG A 87 -2.53 -6.39 1.46
C ARG A 87 -2.91 -6.57 -0.02
N ARG A 88 -2.13 -7.40 -0.72
CA ARG A 88 -2.41 -7.81 -2.10
C ARG A 88 -3.61 -8.76 -2.11
N ARG A 89 -4.50 -8.62 -3.09
CA ARG A 89 -5.50 -9.66 -3.35
C ARG A 89 -4.77 -10.89 -3.89
N PRO A 90 -5.22 -12.11 -3.56
CA PRO A 90 -4.71 -13.32 -4.21
C PRO A 90 -4.90 -13.19 -5.73
N VAL A 91 -3.94 -13.72 -6.49
CA VAL A 91 -3.76 -13.50 -7.93
C VAL A 91 -4.95 -13.99 -8.81
N GLY A 92 -5.93 -14.68 -8.23
CA GLY A 92 -7.15 -15.15 -8.91
C GLY A 92 -8.35 -14.18 -8.91
N ASP A 93 -8.33 -13.12 -8.10
CA ASP A 93 -9.34 -12.03 -8.16
C ASP A 93 -9.00 -11.09 -9.33
N THR A 94 -8.93 -11.62 -10.55
CA THR A 94 -8.80 -10.79 -11.74
C THR A 94 -10.06 -9.94 -11.86
N VAL A 95 -9.87 -8.62 -11.93
CA VAL A 95 -10.95 -7.69 -12.26
C VAL A 95 -11.59 -8.22 -13.56
N PRO A 96 -12.90 -8.48 -13.59
CA PRO A 96 -13.55 -8.95 -14.81
C PRO A 96 -13.19 -7.98 -15.94
N PHE A 97 -12.94 -8.50 -17.14
CA PHE A 97 -12.69 -7.66 -18.30
C PHE A 97 -13.95 -6.82 -18.54
N LEU A 98 -13.85 -5.51 -18.28
CA LEU A 98 -14.86 -4.57 -18.74
C LEU A 98 -14.45 -4.15 -20.15
N PRO A 99 -15.24 -4.45 -21.20
CA PRO A 99 -14.99 -3.91 -22.52
C PRO A 99 -14.84 -2.39 -22.43
N SER A 100 -13.84 -1.85 -23.11
CA SER A 100 -13.51 -0.44 -23.05
C SER A 100 -14.74 0.37 -23.41
N ARG A 101 -15.20 1.24 -22.48
CA ARG A 101 -16.30 2.20 -22.74
C ARG A 101 -15.94 3.29 -23.75
N VAL A 102 -14.80 3.15 -24.43
CA VAL A 102 -14.39 4.05 -25.50
C VAL A 102 -15.17 3.62 -26.72
N VAL A 103 -16.29 4.31 -26.97
CA VAL A 103 -17.06 4.14 -28.19
C VAL A 103 -16.26 4.81 -29.30
N GLU A 104 -15.51 4.02 -30.05
CA GLU A 104 -14.94 4.48 -31.32
C GLU A 104 -16.10 4.63 -32.32
N LEU A 105 -16.37 5.84 -32.77
CA LEU A 105 -17.38 6.11 -33.79
C LEU A 105 -16.82 5.66 -35.15
N GLN A 106 -17.58 4.88 -35.90
CA GLN A 106 -17.22 4.53 -37.27
C GLN A 106 -17.60 5.70 -38.19
N ASP A 107 -16.63 6.30 -38.87
CA ASP A 107 -16.85 7.40 -39.82
C ASP A 107 -17.32 6.92 -41.22
N THR A 108 -17.55 5.63 -41.38
CA THR A 108 -18.09 5.02 -42.61
C THR A 108 -19.62 5.04 -42.63
N LYS A 109 -20.23 5.11 -43.82
CA LYS A 109 -21.69 5.03 -43.98
C LYS A 109 -22.23 3.73 -43.36
N SER A 110 -23.37 3.81 -42.69
CA SER A 110 -24.01 2.64 -42.07
C SER A 110 -24.48 1.64 -43.13
N ALA A 111 -24.18 0.36 -42.93
CA ALA A 111 -24.66 -0.72 -43.80
C ALA A 111 -26.14 -1.05 -43.58
N GLN A 112 -26.68 -0.71 -42.40
CA GLN A 112 -28.07 -0.96 -42.02
C GLN A 112 -28.93 0.29 -42.26
N SER A 113 -30.20 0.05 -42.61
CA SER A 113 -31.20 1.12 -42.71
C SER A 113 -31.69 1.55 -41.32
N LEU A 114 -32.24 2.76 -41.20
CA LEU A 114 -32.77 3.26 -39.92
C LEU A 114 -33.81 2.32 -39.31
N ALA A 115 -34.72 1.77 -40.14
CA ALA A 115 -35.73 0.82 -39.68
C ALA A 115 -35.12 -0.43 -39.03
N GLN A 116 -34.06 -0.98 -39.63
CA GLN A 116 -33.34 -2.15 -39.11
C GLN A 116 -32.60 -1.85 -37.79
N ILE A 117 -32.01 -0.65 -37.66
CA ILE A 117 -31.35 -0.22 -36.42
C ILE A 117 -32.38 -0.14 -35.27
N TYR A 118 -33.58 0.40 -35.54
CA TYR A 118 -34.64 0.47 -34.53
C TYR A 118 -35.22 -0.90 -34.17
N GLU A 119 -35.43 -1.78 -35.16
CA GLU A 119 -35.86 -3.16 -34.93
C GLU A 119 -34.83 -3.92 -34.07
N GLY A 120 -33.55 -3.84 -34.43
CA GLY A 120 -32.46 -4.46 -33.69
C GLY A 120 -32.35 -3.94 -32.26
N ALA A 121 -32.46 -2.62 -32.06
CA ALA A 121 -32.45 -2.00 -30.73
C ALA A 121 -33.67 -2.42 -29.87
N TYR A 122 -34.84 -2.60 -30.49
CA TYR A 122 -36.05 -3.05 -29.79
C TYR A 122 -35.91 -4.50 -29.33
N VAL A 123 -35.46 -5.39 -30.22
CA VAL A 123 -35.19 -6.80 -29.88
C VAL A 123 -34.11 -6.90 -28.80
N ALA A 124 -33.02 -6.15 -28.92
CA ALA A 124 -31.93 -6.07 -27.96
C ALA A 124 -32.40 -5.61 -26.57
N ALA A 125 -33.28 -4.60 -26.51
CA ALA A 125 -33.86 -4.11 -25.26
C ALA A 125 -34.75 -5.17 -24.60
N GLN A 126 -35.43 -6.00 -25.40
CA GLN A 126 -36.30 -7.06 -24.92
C GLN A 126 -35.53 -8.31 -24.48
N SER A 127 -34.43 -8.64 -25.14
CA SER A 127 -33.55 -9.76 -24.81
C SER A 127 -32.46 -9.42 -23.78
N GLY A 128 -32.23 -8.14 -23.50
CA GLY A 128 -31.21 -7.66 -22.56
C GLY A 128 -29.77 -7.81 -23.08
N THR A 129 -29.58 -8.12 -24.36
CA THR A 129 -28.28 -8.28 -25.00
C THR A 129 -27.88 -7.00 -25.73
N SER A 130 -26.76 -6.40 -25.35
CA SER A 130 -26.16 -5.26 -26.06
C SER A 130 -25.66 -5.70 -27.43
N VAL A 131 -26.24 -5.15 -28.49
CA VAL A 131 -25.88 -5.42 -29.90
C VAL A 131 -24.92 -4.35 -30.38
N ASP A 132 -23.74 -4.23 -29.76
CA ASP A 132 -22.61 -3.68 -30.51
C ASP A 132 -21.99 -4.86 -31.24
N ASP A 133 -22.13 -4.92 -32.57
CA ASP A 133 -21.61 -6.00 -33.41
C ASP A 133 -20.10 -6.26 -33.15
N ARG A 134 -19.37 -5.23 -32.69
CA ARG A 134 -17.96 -5.31 -32.29
C ARG A 134 -17.76 -6.11 -31.02
N ASP A 135 -18.59 -5.90 -30.00
CA ASP A 135 -18.52 -6.67 -28.75
C ASP A 135 -18.85 -8.14 -29.01
N GLY A 136 -19.80 -8.42 -29.91
CA GLY A 136 -20.10 -9.78 -30.36
C GLY A 136 -18.92 -10.44 -31.08
N ARG A 137 -18.22 -9.72 -31.96
CA ARG A 137 -17.01 -10.23 -32.62
C ARG A 137 -15.87 -10.44 -31.63
N LEU A 138 -15.61 -9.49 -30.74
CA LEU A 138 -14.57 -9.57 -29.72
C LEU A 138 -14.83 -10.74 -28.77
N GLN A 139 -16.08 -10.97 -28.38
CA GLN A 139 -16.45 -12.11 -27.55
C GLN A 139 -16.16 -13.44 -28.27
N ARG A 140 -16.49 -13.55 -29.56
CA ARG A 140 -16.17 -14.75 -30.36
C ARG A 140 -14.66 -14.98 -30.42
N GLU A 141 -13.88 -13.92 -30.66
CA GLU A 141 -12.41 -14.00 -30.68
C GLU A 141 -11.86 -14.44 -29.29
N HIS A 142 -12.41 -13.92 -28.19
CA HIS A 142 -12.06 -14.37 -26.83
C HIS A 142 -12.43 -15.83 -26.56
N ASP A 143 -13.60 -16.28 -27.04
CA ASP A 143 -14.05 -17.66 -26.89
C ASP A 143 -13.16 -18.62 -27.69
N GLU A 144 -12.77 -18.23 -28.91
CA GLU A 144 -11.82 -18.97 -29.75
C GLU A 144 -10.43 -19.08 -29.08
N MET A 145 -9.91 -17.97 -28.56
CA MET A 145 -8.64 -17.96 -27.81
C MET A 145 -8.71 -18.86 -26.58
N THR A 146 -9.82 -18.80 -25.84
CA THR A 146 -10.03 -19.64 -24.64
C THR A 146 -10.03 -21.11 -25.02
N ARG A 147 -10.71 -21.49 -26.10
CA ARG A 147 -10.75 -22.86 -26.61
C ARG A 147 -9.37 -23.36 -27.03
N VAL A 148 -8.60 -22.56 -27.77
CA VAL A 148 -7.24 -22.91 -28.20
C VAL A 148 -6.32 -23.04 -26.99
N TRP A 149 -6.40 -22.11 -26.04
CA TRP A 149 -5.62 -22.13 -24.81
C TRP A 149 -5.89 -23.37 -23.97
N GLU A 150 -7.17 -23.73 -23.77
CA GLU A 150 -7.56 -24.94 -23.05
C GLU A 150 -7.04 -26.20 -23.72
N GLY A 151 -7.10 -26.26 -25.06
CA GLY A 151 -6.54 -27.36 -25.83
C GLY A 151 -5.02 -27.49 -25.72
N ILE A 152 -4.29 -26.37 -25.68
CA ILE A 152 -2.82 -26.36 -25.48
C ILE A 152 -2.49 -26.80 -24.05
N CYS A 153 -3.15 -26.23 -23.03
CA CYS A 153 -2.94 -26.64 -21.63
C CYS A 153 -3.18 -28.14 -21.44
N ALA A 154 -4.27 -28.69 -21.98
CA ALA A 154 -4.56 -30.12 -21.86
C ALA A 154 -3.44 -30.99 -22.45
N LYS A 155 -2.85 -30.59 -23.59
CA LYS A 155 -1.71 -31.29 -24.21
C LYS A 155 -0.45 -31.18 -23.36
N LEU A 156 -0.13 -29.99 -22.86
CA LEU A 156 1.05 -29.76 -22.01
C LEU A 156 0.94 -30.49 -20.67
N ASP A 157 -0.24 -30.45 -20.04
CA ASP A 157 -0.51 -31.13 -18.77
C ASP A 157 -0.35 -32.66 -18.91
N ALA A 158 -0.77 -33.23 -20.06
CA ALA A 158 -0.57 -34.63 -20.39
C ALA A 158 0.91 -34.98 -20.64
N LEU A 159 1.66 -34.10 -21.34
CA LEU A 159 3.10 -34.27 -21.55
C LEU A 159 3.91 -34.21 -20.24
N CYS A 160 3.46 -33.40 -19.29
CA CYS A 160 4.09 -33.23 -17.98
C CYS A 160 3.70 -34.32 -16.95
N ASN A 161 3.05 -35.42 -17.37
CA ASN A 161 2.58 -36.49 -16.48
C ASN A 161 1.74 -35.97 -15.29
N ALA A 162 0.92 -34.95 -15.52
CA ALA A 162 0.11 -34.27 -14.49
C ALA A 162 0.89 -33.60 -13.32
N HIS A 163 2.19 -33.35 -13.46
CA HIS A 163 2.98 -32.54 -12.53
C HIS A 163 2.97 -31.07 -12.94
N TYR A 164 1.83 -30.40 -12.79
CA TYR A 164 1.66 -28.98 -13.13
C TYR A 164 0.99 -28.20 -11.99
N VAL A 165 1.14 -26.88 -12.02
CA VAL A 165 0.44 -25.99 -11.09
C VAL A 165 -1.01 -25.85 -11.58
N PRO A 166 -2.03 -26.18 -10.76
CA PRO A 166 -3.42 -26.11 -11.19
C PRO A 166 -3.80 -24.69 -11.60
N LYS A 167 -4.77 -24.59 -12.52
CA LYS A 167 -5.29 -23.31 -13.00
C LYS A 167 -5.81 -22.49 -11.80
N PRO A 168 -5.63 -21.16 -11.81
CA PRO A 168 -6.13 -20.31 -10.73
C PRO A 168 -7.66 -20.45 -10.62
N PRO A 169 -8.22 -20.45 -9.40
CA PRO A 169 -9.65 -20.62 -9.19
C PRO A 169 -10.40 -19.45 -9.83
N LYS A 170 -11.29 -19.76 -10.78
CA LYS A 170 -12.23 -18.82 -11.38
C LYS A 170 -13.56 -18.94 -10.64
N ALA A 171 -14.18 -17.80 -10.29
CA ALA A 171 -15.52 -17.81 -9.72
C ALA A 171 -16.54 -18.20 -10.81
N SER A 172 -17.02 -19.45 -10.79
CA SER A 172 -18.10 -19.94 -11.65
C SER A 172 -19.41 -19.92 -10.88
N ILE A 173 -20.45 -19.28 -11.44
CA ILE A 173 -21.79 -19.28 -10.87
C ILE A 173 -22.55 -20.46 -11.49
N THR A 174 -22.90 -21.45 -10.68
CA THR A 174 -23.75 -22.58 -11.07
C THR A 174 -25.15 -22.39 -10.52
N THR A 175 -26.16 -22.30 -11.40
CA THR A 175 -27.56 -22.24 -10.99
C THR A 175 -28.06 -23.66 -10.74
N VAL A 176 -28.32 -24.00 -9.48
CA VAL A 176 -28.89 -25.29 -9.07
C VAL A 176 -30.40 -25.14 -8.92
N SER A 177 -31.16 -26.09 -9.47
CA SER A 177 -32.62 -26.16 -9.36
C SER A 177 -33.05 -27.10 -8.23
N ASP A 178 -34.24 -26.86 -7.66
CA ASP A 178 -34.83 -27.69 -6.61
C ASP A 178 -35.32 -29.03 -7.19
N ILE A 179 -34.42 -30.01 -7.23
CA ILE A 179 -34.66 -31.35 -7.74
C ILE A 179 -34.26 -32.34 -6.63
N PRO A 180 -34.94 -33.49 -6.48
CA PRO A 180 -34.47 -34.54 -5.57
C PRO A 180 -33.06 -35.02 -5.97
N ALA A 181 -32.22 -35.29 -4.97
CA ALA A 181 -30.85 -35.77 -5.16
C ALA A 181 -30.79 -37.04 -6.04
N ALA A 182 -31.81 -37.90 -5.95
CA ALA A 182 -31.96 -39.09 -6.77
C ALA A 182 -31.90 -38.82 -8.30
N SER A 183 -32.34 -37.65 -8.77
CA SER A 183 -32.28 -37.31 -10.20
C SER A 183 -30.87 -36.90 -10.66
N LEU A 184 -29.98 -36.53 -9.74
CA LEU A 184 -28.56 -36.29 -10.04
C LEU A 184 -27.71 -37.56 -9.91
N GLU A 185 -28.21 -38.56 -9.21
CA GLU A 185 -27.52 -39.84 -9.06
C GLU A 185 -27.48 -40.60 -10.39
N SER A 186 -26.45 -41.45 -10.54
CA SER A 186 -26.36 -42.38 -11.67
C SER A 186 -27.54 -43.34 -11.66
N ALA A 187 -27.94 -43.84 -12.84
CA ALA A 187 -29.00 -44.85 -13.04
C ALA A 187 -28.64 -46.26 -12.51
N LEU A 188 -27.94 -46.33 -11.37
CA LEU A 188 -27.67 -47.56 -10.64
C LEU A 188 -28.84 -47.82 -9.66
N PRO A 189 -29.21 -49.09 -9.43
CA PRO A 189 -30.42 -49.46 -8.69
C PRO A 189 -30.43 -49.09 -7.20
N SER A 190 -29.30 -48.66 -6.62
CA SER A 190 -29.21 -48.23 -5.22
C SER A 190 -29.14 -46.70 -5.14
N SER A 191 -30.29 -46.01 -5.18
CA SER A 191 -30.32 -44.59 -4.84
C SER A 191 -30.11 -44.41 -3.34
N ARG A 192 -29.22 -43.49 -2.97
CA ARG A 192 -28.81 -43.29 -1.56
C ARG A 192 -29.64 -42.22 -0.86
N SER A 193 -30.27 -41.29 -1.57
CA SER A 193 -31.00 -40.16 -0.95
C SER A 193 -32.11 -39.59 -1.85
N PHE A 194 -33.30 -39.40 -1.28
CA PHE A 194 -34.45 -38.74 -1.92
C PHE A 194 -34.66 -37.28 -1.49
N ALA A 195 -33.77 -36.73 -0.65
CA ALA A 195 -33.86 -35.34 -0.20
C ALA A 195 -33.64 -34.35 -1.36
N SER A 196 -34.21 -33.14 -1.26
CA SER A 196 -33.87 -32.04 -2.17
C SER A 196 -32.42 -31.62 -1.98
N ILE A 197 -31.80 -31.15 -3.08
CA ILE A 197 -30.45 -30.59 -3.11
C ILE A 197 -30.40 -29.23 -2.40
N LEU A 198 -31.51 -28.48 -2.44
CA LEU A 198 -31.58 -27.12 -1.92
C LEU A 198 -31.77 -27.13 -0.40
N ALA A 199 -30.98 -26.33 0.32
CA ALA A 199 -31.13 -26.23 1.76
C ALA A 199 -32.42 -25.48 2.12
N PRO A 200 -33.06 -25.78 3.28
CA PRO A 200 -34.25 -25.04 3.72
C PRO A 200 -34.04 -23.52 3.83
N GLU A 201 -32.82 -23.08 4.15
CA GLU A 201 -32.45 -21.65 4.20
C GLU A 201 -32.39 -21.00 2.81
N GLU A 202 -32.08 -21.78 1.76
CA GLU A 202 -32.04 -21.30 0.38
C GLU A 202 -33.45 -21.29 -0.24
N VAL A 203 -34.33 -22.21 0.18
CA VAL A 203 -35.77 -22.20 -0.16
C VAL A 203 -36.47 -21.04 0.54
N LEU A 204 -36.18 -20.81 1.82
CA LEU A 204 -36.81 -19.82 2.67
C LEU A 204 -35.80 -19.15 3.60
N ALA A 205 -35.18 -18.07 3.14
CA ALA A 205 -34.42 -17.16 3.98
C ALA A 205 -35.32 -16.01 4.48
N PRO A 206 -35.58 -15.88 5.79
CA PRO A 206 -36.27 -14.69 6.31
C PRO A 206 -35.39 -13.45 6.08
N THR A 207 -35.88 -12.50 5.27
CA THR A 207 -35.14 -11.29 4.86
C THR A 207 -34.92 -10.29 6.00
N SER A 208 -35.71 -10.41 7.08
CA SER A 208 -35.56 -9.65 8.30
C SER A 208 -35.36 -10.59 9.48
N SER A 209 -34.47 -10.19 10.41
CA SER A 209 -34.12 -10.88 11.66
C SER A 209 -35.20 -11.80 12.23
N VAL A 210 -34.76 -12.95 12.74
CA VAL A 210 -35.51 -13.99 13.50
C VAL A 210 -36.62 -13.44 14.43
N ASP A 211 -36.49 -12.22 14.92
CA ASP A 211 -37.55 -11.50 15.63
C ASP A 211 -38.56 -10.84 14.67
N ALA A 212 -39.62 -11.56 14.30
CA ALA A 212 -40.78 -11.03 13.58
C ALA A 212 -41.67 -10.08 14.42
N ARG A 213 -41.08 -9.31 15.36
CA ARG A 213 -41.81 -8.39 16.23
C ARG A 213 -42.14 -7.09 15.51
N ALA A 214 -43.37 -6.64 15.65
CA ALA A 214 -43.79 -5.36 15.08
C ALA A 214 -43.08 -4.20 15.78
N ARG A 215 -42.84 -3.09 15.07
CA ARG A 215 -42.18 -1.89 15.66
C ARG A 215 -42.99 -1.27 16.81
N SER A 216 -44.30 -1.53 16.86
CA SER A 216 -45.22 -1.11 17.91
C SER A 216 -44.93 -1.80 19.25
N GLU A 217 -44.57 -3.08 19.22
CA GLU A 217 -44.37 -3.94 20.40
C GLU A 217 -43.02 -3.71 21.10
N LEU A 218 -42.05 -3.10 20.42
CA LEU A 218 -40.75 -2.82 21.03
C LEU A 218 -40.83 -1.71 22.08
N THR A 219 -40.22 -1.98 23.22
CA THR A 219 -39.96 -0.97 24.25
C THR A 219 -39.03 0.13 23.73
N PRO A 220 -39.05 1.34 24.33
CA PRO A 220 -38.12 2.42 23.96
C PRO A 220 -36.64 2.01 24.09
N ALA A 221 -36.29 1.17 25.07
CA ALA A 221 -34.93 0.67 25.28
C ALA A 221 -34.49 -0.26 24.13
N GLU A 222 -35.33 -1.21 23.73
CA GLU A 222 -35.07 -2.11 22.61
C GLU A 222 -34.99 -1.35 21.27
N LYS A 223 -35.85 -0.33 21.06
CA LYS A 223 -35.78 0.55 19.89
C LYS A 223 -34.43 1.25 19.79
N ARG A 224 -33.88 1.75 20.91
CA ARG A 224 -32.56 2.38 20.96
C ARG A 224 -31.44 1.37 20.70
N ALA A 225 -31.52 0.18 21.29
CA ALA A 225 -30.56 -0.90 21.04
C ALA A 225 -30.53 -1.34 19.57
N ARG A 226 -31.70 -1.51 18.93
CA ARG A 226 -31.82 -1.89 17.52
C ARG A 226 -31.20 -0.84 16.59
N ARG A 227 -31.50 0.45 16.80
CA ARG A 227 -30.86 1.56 16.05
C ARG A 227 -29.34 1.58 16.24
N GLY A 228 -28.88 1.30 17.47
CA GLY A 228 -27.45 1.17 17.76
C GLY A 228 -26.78 0.03 16.98
N LYS A 229 -27.41 -1.15 16.93
CA LYS A 229 -26.95 -2.31 16.14
C LYS A 229 -26.92 -1.98 14.65
N GLU A 230 -27.99 -1.39 14.11
CA GLU A 230 -28.11 -1.01 12.70
C GLU A 230 -27.07 0.05 12.31
N ARG A 231 -26.86 1.07 13.15
CA ARG A 231 -25.81 2.09 12.94
C ARG A 231 -24.42 1.47 12.94
N LYS A 232 -24.14 0.52 13.84
CA LYS A 232 -22.87 -0.22 13.88
C LYS A 232 -22.68 -1.08 12.63
N ALA A 233 -23.72 -1.78 12.19
CA ALA A 233 -23.69 -2.60 10.96
C ALA A 233 -23.44 -1.73 9.73
N ARG A 234 -24.19 -0.63 9.55
CA ARG A 234 -24.00 0.33 8.46
C ARG A 234 -22.61 0.97 8.50
N LYS A 235 -22.10 1.32 9.69
CA LYS A 235 -20.73 1.83 9.85
C LYS A 235 -19.71 0.79 9.39
N LYS A 236 -19.83 -0.48 9.79
CA LYS A 236 -18.94 -1.56 9.34
C LYS A 236 -18.95 -1.71 7.82
N VAL A 237 -20.13 -1.71 7.20
CA VAL A 237 -20.27 -1.78 5.73
C VAL A 237 -19.63 -0.58 5.05
N ARG A 238 -19.90 0.64 5.54
CA ARG A 238 -19.31 1.88 5.00
C ARG A 238 -17.79 1.90 5.16
N ASP A 239 -17.28 1.52 6.32
CA ASP A 239 -15.85 1.50 6.60
C ASP A 239 -15.15 0.43 5.73
N ALA A 240 -15.80 -0.71 5.47
CA ALA A 240 -15.30 -1.71 4.52
C ALA A 240 -15.26 -1.16 3.09
N LEU A 241 -16.31 -0.46 2.65
CA LEU A 241 -16.38 0.14 1.31
C LEU A 241 -15.36 1.27 1.13
N ASN A 242 -15.24 2.17 2.11
CA ASN A 242 -14.22 3.23 2.10
C ASN A 242 -12.80 2.64 2.04
N LYS A 243 -12.50 1.60 2.84
CA LYS A 243 -11.23 0.86 2.75
C LYS A 243 -10.99 0.25 1.37
N THR A 244 -12.03 -0.13 0.62
CA THR A 244 -11.87 -0.60 -0.77
C THR A 244 -11.64 0.54 -1.75
N MET A 245 -12.33 1.67 -1.60
CA MET A 245 -12.21 2.84 -2.47
C MET A 245 -10.87 3.55 -2.28
N ASP A 246 -10.42 3.73 -1.03
CA ASP A 246 -9.14 4.36 -0.69
C ASP A 246 -7.97 3.56 -1.28
N ARG A 247 -8.03 2.23 -1.20
CA ARG A 247 -7.03 1.34 -1.84
C ARG A 247 -6.99 1.50 -3.36
N TYR A 248 -8.16 1.63 -4.01
CA TYR A 248 -8.23 1.82 -5.45
C TYR A 248 -7.70 3.21 -5.87
N ALA A 249 -8.05 4.26 -5.14
CA ALA A 249 -7.57 5.62 -5.38
C ALA A 249 -6.05 5.76 -5.15
N ASN A 250 -5.51 5.11 -4.11
CA ASN A 250 -4.07 5.14 -3.82
C ASN A 250 -3.25 4.37 -4.88
N LYS A 251 -3.75 3.23 -5.37
CA LYS A 251 -3.15 2.49 -6.50
C LYS A 251 -3.08 3.34 -7.78
N LYS A 252 -4.14 4.10 -8.08
CA LYS A 252 -4.19 4.99 -9.25
C LYS A 252 -3.20 6.16 -9.14
N ARG A 253 -3.04 6.73 -7.94
CA ARG A 253 -2.02 7.77 -7.67
C ARG A 253 -0.59 7.23 -7.82
N LYS A 254 -0.25 6.09 -7.21
CA LYS A 254 1.09 5.48 -7.33
C LYS A 254 1.44 5.10 -8.78
N GLY A 255 0.48 4.61 -9.57
CA GLY A 255 0.70 4.32 -10.99
C GLY A 255 0.99 5.55 -11.85
N ASN A 256 0.38 6.70 -11.54
CA ASN A 256 0.59 7.94 -12.28
C ASN A 256 1.93 8.63 -11.94
N CYS A 257 2.57 8.28 -10.83
CA CYS A 257 3.86 8.85 -10.40
C CYS A 257 5.08 8.08 -10.91
N GLN A 258 4.92 6.87 -11.45
CA GLN A 258 6.04 6.04 -11.94
C GLN A 258 6.39 6.30 -13.42
N GLY A 259 5.56 7.05 -14.16
CA GLY A 259 5.82 7.47 -15.53
C GLY A 259 6.10 8.96 -15.63
N GLY A 260 7.37 9.36 -15.51
CA GLY A 260 7.82 10.71 -15.88
C GLY A 260 8.50 11.48 -14.75
N LYS A 261 9.83 11.63 -14.86
CA LYS A 261 10.57 12.72 -14.22
C LYS A 261 10.01 14.05 -14.74
N ARG A 262 9.08 14.66 -14.02
CA ARG A 262 8.82 16.10 -13.90
C ARG A 262 7.76 16.28 -12.80
N GLY A 263 8.01 17.23 -11.89
CA GLY A 263 7.45 17.27 -10.54
C GLY A 263 5.94 17.02 -10.41
N CYS A 264 5.57 16.09 -9.53
CA CYS A 264 4.25 16.09 -8.90
C CYS A 264 4.17 17.30 -7.96
N ALA A 265 3.87 18.48 -8.50
CA ALA A 265 3.35 19.57 -7.69
C ALA A 265 2.02 19.09 -7.09
N GLN A 266 1.95 19.04 -5.75
CA GLN A 266 0.68 18.82 -5.06
C GLN A 266 -0.19 20.04 -5.34
N GLU A 267 -1.20 19.91 -6.19
CA GLU A 267 -2.26 20.91 -6.28
C GLU A 267 -2.98 20.98 -4.92
N PRO A 268 -3.14 22.18 -4.33
CA PRO A 268 -3.85 22.32 -3.07
C PRO A 268 -5.31 21.89 -3.27
N ARG A 269 -5.79 21.02 -2.36
CA ARG A 269 -7.21 20.63 -2.29
C ARG A 269 -8.07 21.88 -2.16
N GLN A 270 -8.90 22.14 -3.16
CA GLN A 270 -9.94 23.18 -3.08
C GLN A 270 -10.98 22.76 -2.04
N VAL A 271 -10.86 23.29 -0.83
CA VAL A 271 -11.84 23.08 0.24
C VAL A 271 -12.87 24.20 0.15
N TRP A 272 -14.06 23.89 -0.35
CA TRP A 272 -15.20 24.79 -0.28
C TRP A 272 -15.90 24.58 1.07
N LYS A 273 -15.82 25.55 1.99
CA LYS A 273 -16.64 25.58 3.21
C LYS A 273 -17.75 26.59 3.04
N GLY A 274 -18.99 26.11 3.01
CA GLY A 274 -20.17 26.97 3.06
C GLY A 274 -20.43 27.46 4.48
N ARG A 275 -20.42 28.77 4.69
CA ARG A 275 -21.15 29.43 5.77
C ARG A 275 -21.89 30.61 5.14
N HIS A 276 -23.22 30.55 5.17
CA HIS A 276 -24.15 31.54 4.61
C HIS A 276 -23.91 31.94 3.14
N GLY A 277 -24.30 31.06 2.21
CA GLY A 277 -24.81 31.45 0.88
C GLY A 277 -23.88 32.18 -0.10
N ARG A 278 -22.60 32.38 0.21
CA ARG A 278 -21.64 32.99 -0.73
C ARG A 278 -20.36 32.18 -0.77
N TRP A 279 -20.05 31.65 -1.94
CA TRP A 279 -18.80 30.92 -2.15
C TRP A 279 -17.65 31.91 -2.41
N GLN A 280 -16.56 31.80 -1.66
CA GLN A 280 -15.35 32.58 -1.89
C GLN A 280 -14.13 31.67 -1.98
N ARG A 281 -13.28 31.95 -2.98
CA ARG A 281 -12.02 31.25 -3.27
C ARG A 281 -10.94 31.78 -2.32
N ARG A 282 -10.51 30.99 -1.33
CA ARG A 282 -9.29 31.31 -0.57
C ARG A 282 -8.06 30.99 -1.43
N ARG A 283 -7.26 32.02 -1.73
CA ARG A 283 -5.86 31.87 -2.13
C ARG A 283 -5.06 31.92 -0.84
N ASP A 284 -4.46 30.80 -0.44
CA ASP A 284 -3.49 30.83 0.66
C ASP A 284 -2.22 31.49 0.13
N ALA A 285 -1.97 32.72 0.58
CA ALA A 285 -0.74 33.45 0.32
C ALA A 285 0.40 32.80 1.11
N LYS A 286 1.52 32.63 0.42
CA LYS A 286 2.75 32.05 0.94
C LYS A 286 3.65 33.23 1.33
N ASP A 287 3.64 33.62 2.60
CA ASP A 287 4.57 34.60 3.16
C ASP A 287 5.53 33.88 4.11
N GLY A 288 6.84 34.12 3.91
CA GLY A 288 7.94 33.71 4.79
C GLY A 288 8.65 32.43 4.37
#